data_AF-A0A7S3KVB1-F1
#
_entry.id   AF-A0A7S3KVB1-F1
#
_cell.length_a   1.000
_cell.length_b   1.000
_cell.length_c   1.000
_cell.angle_alpha   90.00
_cell.angle_beta   90.00
_cell.angle_gamma   90.00
#
_symmetry.space_group_name_H-M   'P 1'
#
loop_
_entity.id
_entity.type
_entity.pdbx_description
1 polymer ?
#
loop_
_entity_poly.entity_id
_entity_poly.type
_entity_poly.pdbx_seq_one_letter_code
_entity_poly.pdbx_strand_id
1 'polypeptide(L)'
;AVRFLDLPESLGLTLLVVTSSPGGSYSNWWCSVFNADLALSVTMTAISTILSIIFLPVNLLLYTRFSYHGQVVSSLDWTSLFIALAVVIVAITAGLFTSYHNDSISDKRSFQHMANHMGNLAGFSLILLTVFMSNSGSESDSKIWSRHWTFYVGVALPCVGGIVIANVFSTMLRLRKPERVTVAIECCYQNVGIATSLALTMFQGEDLSLAMGVPFYYGVVEAVATGIYVLLAWKAGWTKAPANAPIWLVLWTSY
;
A
#
# COMPACT_ATOMS: atom_id res chain seq x y z
N ALA A 1 -15.20 1.70 -5.17
CA ALA A 1 -14.79 0.87 -6.31
C ALA A 1 -15.51 -0.48 -6.30
N VAL A 2 -15.26 -1.33 -5.29
CA VAL A 2 -15.81 -2.71 -5.19
C VAL A 2 -17.31 -2.80 -5.51
N ARG A 3 -18.16 -2.13 -4.73
CA ARG A 3 -19.62 -2.13 -4.94
C ARG A 3 -20.08 -1.48 -6.25
N PHE A 4 -19.38 -0.44 -6.70
CA PHE A 4 -19.78 0.31 -7.90
C PHE A 4 -19.44 -0.44 -9.20
N LEU A 5 -18.41 -1.28 -9.17
CA LEU A 5 -17.92 -2.03 -10.33
C LEU A 5 -18.21 -3.52 -10.24
N ASP A 6 -19.00 -3.93 -9.24
CA ASP A 6 -19.41 -5.31 -8.96
C ASP A 6 -18.25 -6.31 -9.07
N LEU A 7 -17.16 -6.00 -8.35
CA LEU A 7 -15.95 -6.82 -8.41
C LEU A 7 -16.19 -8.19 -7.75
N PRO A 8 -15.67 -9.29 -8.34
CA PRO A 8 -15.65 -10.61 -7.73
C PRO A 8 -15.09 -10.60 -6.31
N GLU A 9 -15.53 -11.54 -5.48
CA GLU A 9 -15.23 -11.59 -4.04
C GLU A 9 -13.71 -11.57 -3.78
N SER A 10 -12.97 -12.42 -4.48
CA SER A 10 -11.50 -12.52 -4.36
C SER A 10 -10.81 -11.20 -4.66
N LEU A 11 -11.19 -10.53 -5.75
CA LEU A 11 -10.66 -9.21 -6.13
C LEU A 11 -11.05 -8.12 -5.14
N GLY A 12 -12.33 -8.05 -4.76
CA GLY A 12 -12.81 -6.98 -3.91
C GLY A 12 -12.32 -7.11 -2.47
N LEU A 13 -12.20 -8.32 -1.92
CA LEU A 13 -11.63 -8.55 -0.59
C LEU A 13 -10.17 -8.12 -0.55
N THR A 14 -9.36 -8.57 -1.51
CA THR A 14 -7.94 -8.17 -1.56
C THR A 14 -7.81 -6.66 -1.78
N LEU A 15 -8.67 -6.04 -2.59
CA LEU A 15 -8.66 -4.58 -2.78
C LEU A 15 -9.04 -3.83 -1.49
N LEU A 16 -10.06 -4.28 -0.76
CA LEU A 16 -10.43 -3.69 0.53
C LEU A 16 -9.27 -3.75 1.52
N VAL A 17 -8.54 -4.87 1.55
CA VAL A 17 -7.36 -5.04 2.40
C VAL A 17 -6.23 -4.09 2.00
N VAL A 18 -5.90 -3.99 0.71
CA VAL A 18 -4.90 -3.02 0.22
C VAL A 18 -5.28 -1.61 0.66
N THR A 19 -6.52 -1.20 0.42
CA THR A 19 -6.97 0.18 0.73
C THR A 19 -7.17 0.47 2.22
N SER A 20 -7.24 -0.56 3.06
CA SER A 20 -7.33 -0.43 4.52
C SER A 20 -5.99 -0.67 5.22
N SER A 21 -4.94 -0.98 4.46
CA SER A 21 -3.60 -1.20 4.97
C SER A 21 -2.99 0.12 5.48
N PRO A 22 -1.97 0.06 6.36
CA PRO A 22 -1.15 1.22 6.68
C PRO A 22 -0.26 1.62 5.48
N GLY A 23 0.37 2.80 5.60
CA GLY A 23 1.30 3.33 4.61
C GLY A 23 2.42 2.34 4.26
N GLY A 24 2.78 2.27 2.97
CA GLY A 24 3.76 1.33 2.45
C GLY A 24 5.21 1.78 2.66
N SER A 25 6.14 0.83 2.80
CA SER A 25 7.54 1.09 3.18
C SER A 25 8.32 2.05 2.26
N TYR A 26 7.87 2.24 1.01
CA TYR A 26 8.52 3.13 0.04
C TYR A 26 7.97 4.57 0.05
N SER A 27 6.91 4.88 0.78
CA SER A 27 6.40 6.26 0.91
C SER A 27 7.46 7.21 1.46
N ASN A 28 8.20 6.77 2.48
CA ASN A 28 9.33 7.49 3.07
C ASN A 28 10.45 7.74 2.06
N TRP A 29 10.70 6.78 1.16
CA TRP A 29 11.69 6.94 0.09
C TRP A 29 11.26 8.03 -0.90
N TRP A 30 10.00 8.04 -1.34
CA TRP A 30 9.46 9.10 -2.20
C TRP A 30 9.55 10.49 -1.54
N CYS A 31 9.19 10.59 -0.26
CA CYS A 31 9.29 11.83 0.51
C CYS A 31 10.73 12.32 0.65
N SER A 32 11.67 11.41 0.89
CA SER A 32 13.10 11.72 1.00
C SER A 32 13.68 12.23 -0.33
N VAL A 33 13.46 11.48 -1.41
CA VAL A 33 14.02 11.77 -2.74
C VAL A 33 13.56 13.12 -3.28
N PHE A 34 12.29 13.48 -3.07
CA PHE A 34 11.76 14.74 -3.57
C PHE A 34 11.77 15.87 -2.54
N ASN A 35 12.40 15.65 -1.39
CA ASN A 35 12.50 16.62 -0.30
C ASN A 35 11.12 17.17 0.11
N ALA A 36 10.15 16.26 0.26
CA ALA A 36 8.91 16.54 0.98
C ALA A 36 9.18 16.56 2.49
N ASP A 37 8.14 16.53 3.32
CA ASP A 37 8.32 16.40 4.76
C ASP A 37 8.53 14.93 5.17
N LEU A 38 9.79 14.51 5.24
CA LEU A 38 10.17 13.13 5.62
C LEU A 38 9.81 12.81 7.07
N ALA A 39 9.98 13.75 8.00
CA ALA A 39 9.67 13.53 9.41
C ALA A 39 8.17 13.27 9.61
N LEU A 40 7.34 14.02 8.88
CA LEU A 40 5.90 13.79 8.84
C LEU A 40 5.55 12.42 8.23
N SER A 41 6.21 12.01 7.13
CA SER A 41 6.00 10.72 6.46
C SER A 41 6.23 9.56 7.44
N VAL A 42 7.39 9.54 8.10
CA VAL A 42 7.76 8.49 9.06
C VAL A 42 6.78 8.45 10.23
N THR A 43 6.35 9.62 10.72
CA THR A 43 5.39 9.71 11.82
C THR A 43 4.01 9.17 11.41
N MET A 44 3.54 9.52 10.22
CA MET A 44 2.26 9.04 9.68
C MET A 44 2.29 7.52 9.43
N THR A 45 3.37 6.99 8.83
CA THR A 45 3.53 5.55 8.64
C THR A 45 3.55 4.82 9.99
N ALA A 46 4.29 5.32 10.98
CA ALA A 46 4.37 4.68 12.30
C ALA A 46 3.01 4.65 13.01
N ILE A 47 2.31 5.79 13.04
CA ILE A 47 0.99 5.89 13.66
C ILE A 47 -0.01 5.00 12.91
N SER A 48 -0.06 5.07 11.58
CA SER A 48 -0.97 4.25 10.78
C SER A 48 -0.70 2.76 10.95
N THR A 49 0.57 2.35 11.06
CA THR A 49 0.95 0.95 11.33
C THR A 49 0.43 0.48 12.70
N ILE A 50 0.60 1.29 13.75
CA ILE A 50 0.08 0.96 15.09
C ILE A 50 -1.45 0.89 15.07
N LEU A 51 -2.11 1.88 14.46
CA LEU A 51 -3.57 1.93 14.36
C LEU A 51 -4.12 0.77 13.52
N SER A 52 -3.38 0.31 12.50
CA SER A 52 -3.82 -0.77 11.61
C SER A 52 -4.10 -2.08 12.34
N ILE A 53 -3.46 -2.34 13.49
CA ILE A 53 -3.71 -3.51 14.33
C ILE A 53 -5.21 -3.66 14.65
N ILE A 54 -5.90 -2.54 14.86
CA ILE A 54 -7.34 -2.51 15.21
C ILE A 54 -8.17 -2.07 14.00
N PHE A 55 -7.72 -1.06 13.25
CA PHE A 55 -8.53 -0.51 12.17
C PHE A 55 -8.59 -1.40 10.93
N LEU A 56 -7.54 -2.17 10.62
CA LEU A 56 -7.55 -3.10 9.50
C LEU A 56 -8.66 -4.16 9.65
N PRO A 57 -8.75 -4.92 10.77
CA PRO A 57 -9.82 -5.90 10.93
C PRO A 57 -11.21 -5.22 10.96
N VAL A 58 -11.36 -4.11 11.68
CA VAL A 58 -12.65 -3.41 11.79
C VAL A 58 -13.15 -2.88 10.44
N ASN A 59 -12.26 -2.25 9.66
CA ASN A 59 -12.59 -1.74 8.32
C ASN A 59 -12.97 -2.88 7.38
N LEU A 60 -12.25 -4.00 7.43
CA LEU A 60 -12.56 -5.16 6.59
C LEU A 60 -13.95 -5.73 6.94
N LEU A 61 -14.28 -5.88 8.22
CA LEU A 61 -15.61 -6.34 8.65
C LEU A 61 -16.73 -5.38 8.18
N LEU A 62 -16.51 -4.08 8.29
CA LEU A 62 -17.49 -3.07 7.91
C LEU A 62 -17.70 -3.01 6.38
N TYR A 63 -16.60 -2.93 5.62
CA TYR A 63 -16.67 -2.74 4.17
C TYR A 63 -17.12 -3.99 3.43
N THR A 64 -16.82 -5.19 3.93
CA THR A 64 -17.34 -6.45 3.36
C THR A 64 -18.85 -6.55 3.53
N ARG A 65 -19.36 -6.25 4.73
CA ARG A 65 -20.81 -6.18 5.01
C ARG A 65 -21.52 -5.17 4.11
N PHE A 66 -20.92 -4.00 3.89
CA PHE A 66 -21.51 -2.95 3.07
C PHE A 66 -21.44 -3.21 1.56
N SER A 67 -20.39 -3.88 1.09
CA SER A 67 -20.16 -4.10 -0.34
C SER A 67 -20.95 -5.29 -0.89
N TYR A 68 -21.16 -6.36 -0.09
CA TYR A 68 -21.73 -7.63 -0.57
C TYR A 68 -23.09 -8.03 0.06
N HIS A 69 -23.82 -7.10 0.67
CA HIS A 69 -25.23 -7.23 1.14
C HIS A 69 -25.63 -8.57 1.81
N GLY A 70 -24.79 -9.13 2.68
CA GLY A 70 -25.18 -10.24 3.55
C GLY A 70 -25.29 -11.63 2.90
N GLN A 71 -25.55 -11.75 1.59
CA GLN A 71 -25.70 -13.06 0.93
C GLN A 71 -24.36 -13.79 0.78
N VAL A 72 -23.31 -13.08 0.38
CA VAL A 72 -21.91 -13.56 0.26
C VAL A 72 -21.16 -13.58 1.60
N VAL A 73 -21.60 -12.76 2.53
CA VAL A 73 -21.07 -12.67 3.89
C VAL A 73 -21.26 -14.02 4.64
N SER A 74 -22.18 -14.87 4.17
CA SER A 74 -22.42 -16.22 4.69
C SER A 74 -21.46 -17.28 4.13
N SER A 75 -20.98 -17.11 2.89
CA SER A 75 -20.05 -18.02 2.21
C SER A 75 -18.58 -17.72 2.48
N LEU A 76 -18.30 -16.50 2.95
CA LEU A 76 -16.97 -16.09 3.38
C LEU A 76 -16.48 -16.94 4.56
N ASP A 77 -15.33 -17.57 4.39
CA ASP A 77 -14.65 -18.27 5.47
C ASP A 77 -14.08 -17.27 6.47
N TRP A 78 -14.91 -16.90 7.44
CA TRP A 78 -14.55 -16.04 8.55
C TRP A 78 -13.33 -16.57 9.30
N THR A 79 -13.17 -17.88 9.39
CA THR A 79 -12.04 -18.50 10.10
C THR A 79 -10.74 -18.17 9.39
N SER A 80 -10.66 -18.41 8.08
CA SER A 80 -9.48 -18.06 7.28
C SER A 80 -9.21 -16.57 7.26
N LEU A 81 -10.25 -15.72 7.22
CA LEU A 81 -10.10 -14.27 7.32
C LEU A 81 -9.53 -13.84 8.68
N PHE A 82 -10.02 -14.39 9.79
CA PHE A 82 -9.49 -14.10 11.13
C PHE A 82 -8.06 -14.59 11.31
N ILE A 83 -7.72 -15.79 10.78
CA ILE A 83 -6.35 -16.31 10.79
C ILE A 83 -5.43 -15.39 9.99
N ALA A 84 -5.83 -15.00 8.77
CA ALA A 84 -5.05 -14.10 7.93
C ALA A 84 -4.79 -12.75 8.63
N LEU A 85 -5.83 -12.16 9.23
CA LEU A 85 -5.69 -10.92 10.01
C LEU A 85 -4.79 -11.10 11.23
N ALA A 86 -4.92 -12.21 11.96
CA ALA A 86 -4.07 -12.51 13.11
C ALA A 86 -2.60 -12.65 12.70
N VAL A 87 -2.31 -13.34 11.59
CA VAL A 87 -0.95 -13.47 11.04
C VAL A 87 -0.36 -12.10 10.70
N VAL A 88 -1.13 -11.23 10.03
CA VAL A 88 -0.72 -9.87 9.70
C VAL A 88 -0.44 -9.05 10.97
N ILE A 89 -1.34 -9.07 11.94
CA ILE A 89 -1.20 -8.33 13.21
C ILE A 89 0.02 -8.82 14.00
N VAL A 90 0.23 -10.13 14.08
CA VAL A 90 1.38 -10.73 14.77
C VAL A 90 2.69 -10.33 14.07
N ALA A 91 2.73 -10.35 12.74
CA ALA A 91 3.92 -9.93 12.00
C ALA A 91 4.25 -8.45 12.21
N ILE A 92 3.25 -7.57 12.18
CA ILE A 92 3.41 -6.13 12.43
C ILE A 92 3.89 -5.89 13.86
N THR A 93 3.25 -6.50 14.85
CA THR A 93 3.62 -6.32 16.27
C THR A 93 5.01 -6.88 16.57
N ALA A 94 5.39 -8.03 16.01
CA ALA A 94 6.74 -8.57 16.13
C ALA A 94 7.80 -7.66 15.50
N GLY A 95 7.53 -7.12 14.31
CA GLY A 95 8.42 -6.15 13.65
C GLY A 95 8.62 -4.88 14.47
N LEU A 96 7.55 -4.32 15.03
CA LEU A 96 7.63 -3.15 15.91
C LEU A 96 8.37 -3.46 17.22
N PHE A 97 8.10 -4.61 17.83
CA PHE A 97 8.75 -5.01 19.09
C PHE A 97 10.25 -5.22 18.92
N THR A 98 10.67 -5.90 17.85
CA THR A 98 12.09 -6.09 17.52
C THR A 98 12.79 -4.77 17.23
N SER A 99 12.13 -3.85 16.53
CA SER A 99 12.67 -2.49 16.32
C SER A 99 12.85 -1.73 17.62
N TYR A 100 11.88 -1.81 18.55
CA TYR A 100 11.95 -1.13 19.84
C TYR A 100 13.04 -1.67 20.76
N HIS A 101 13.23 -3.00 20.82
CA HIS A 101 14.22 -3.61 21.70
C HIS A 101 15.66 -3.33 21.25
N ASN A 102 15.90 -3.26 19.94
CA ASN A 102 17.23 -3.00 19.38
C ASN A 102 17.67 -1.53 19.44
N ASP A 103 16.78 -0.59 19.79
CA ASP A 103 17.14 0.82 19.98
C ASP A 103 18.10 1.05 21.18
N SER A 104 18.25 0.05 22.06
CA SER A 104 19.14 0.11 23.23
C SER A 104 20.55 -0.47 23.02
N ILE A 105 20.88 -1.02 21.84
CA ILE A 105 22.14 -1.73 21.58
C ILE A 105 23.11 -0.85 20.77
N SER A 106 24.39 -0.85 21.16
CA SER A 106 25.51 -0.10 20.54
C SER A 106 25.74 -0.37 19.05
N ASP A 107 25.03 -1.33 18.46
CA ASP A 107 25.15 -1.80 17.07
C ASP A 107 23.94 -1.43 16.19
N LYS A 108 23.20 -0.38 16.59
CA LYS A 108 22.02 0.17 15.89
C LYS A 108 22.22 0.34 14.38
N ARG A 109 23.41 0.76 13.95
CA ARG A 109 23.71 1.02 12.54
C ARG A 109 23.80 -0.26 11.72
N SER A 110 24.37 -1.35 12.28
CA SER A 110 24.47 -2.63 11.58
C SER A 110 23.09 -3.27 11.39
N PHE A 111 22.26 -3.24 12.44
CA PHE A 111 20.90 -3.77 12.39
C PHE A 111 20.01 -3.01 11.39
N GLN A 112 20.07 -1.67 11.38
CA GLN A 112 19.31 -0.86 10.42
C GLN A 112 19.72 -1.11 8.97
N HIS A 113 21.03 -1.22 8.69
CA HIS A 113 21.51 -1.56 7.35
C HIS A 113 21.06 -2.95 6.91
N MET A 114 21.17 -3.95 7.80
CA MET A 114 20.71 -5.31 7.53
C MET A 114 19.19 -5.36 7.29
N ALA A 115 18.40 -4.73 8.17
CA ALA A 115 16.95 -4.69 8.05
C ALA A 115 16.49 -4.01 6.75
N ASN A 116 17.14 -2.92 6.33
CA ASN A 116 16.86 -2.28 5.05
C ASN A 116 17.20 -3.19 3.86
N HIS A 117 18.33 -3.89 3.89
CA HIS A 117 18.69 -4.84 2.83
C HIS A 117 17.73 -6.02 2.74
N MET A 118 17.41 -6.63 3.87
CA MET A 118 16.44 -7.72 3.95
C MET A 118 15.05 -7.25 3.52
N GLY A 119 14.62 -6.07 3.95
CA GLY A 119 13.35 -5.47 3.58
C GLY A 119 13.25 -5.20 2.07
N ASN A 120 14.30 -4.66 1.46
CA ASN A 120 14.34 -4.43 0.01
C ASN A 120 14.34 -5.75 -0.77
N LEU A 121 15.10 -6.75 -0.32
CA LEU A 121 15.09 -8.09 -0.91
C LEU A 121 13.71 -8.74 -0.79
N ALA A 122 13.08 -8.66 0.39
CA ALA A 122 11.74 -9.18 0.62
C ALA A 122 10.70 -8.46 -0.27
N GLY A 123 10.77 -7.13 -0.39
CA GLY A 123 9.90 -6.36 -1.27
C GLY A 123 10.05 -6.76 -2.74
N PHE A 124 11.28 -6.89 -3.24
CA PHE A 124 11.54 -7.35 -4.60
C PHE A 124 11.02 -8.79 -4.82
N SER A 125 11.26 -9.67 -3.85
CA SER A 125 10.78 -11.07 -3.90
C SER A 125 9.25 -11.14 -3.91
N LEU A 126 8.58 -10.25 -3.17
CA LEU A 126 7.12 -10.16 -3.10
C LEU A 126 6.53 -9.64 -4.41
N ILE A 127 7.20 -8.69 -5.09
CA ILE A 127 6.82 -8.28 -6.44
C ILE A 127 6.93 -9.46 -7.42
N LEU A 128 8.04 -10.20 -7.41
CA LEU A 128 8.20 -11.38 -8.28
C LEU A 128 7.16 -12.45 -8.00
N LEU A 129 6.86 -12.69 -6.72
CA LEU A 129 5.84 -13.64 -6.29
C LEU A 129 4.46 -13.22 -6.81
N THR A 130 4.08 -11.96 -6.63
CA THR A 130 2.78 -11.46 -7.10
C THR A 130 2.67 -11.52 -8.62
N VAL A 131 3.73 -11.19 -9.38
CA VAL A 131 3.78 -11.36 -10.85
C VAL A 131 3.50 -12.81 -11.24
N PHE A 132 4.22 -13.75 -10.64
CA PHE A 132 4.12 -15.16 -10.99
C PHE A 132 2.74 -15.73 -10.66
N MET A 133 2.25 -15.49 -9.44
CA MET A 133 0.96 -16.00 -8.97
C MET A 133 -0.23 -15.35 -9.70
N SER A 134 -0.13 -14.10 -10.11
CA SER A 134 -1.17 -13.43 -10.91
C SER A 134 -1.30 -13.99 -12.33
N ASN A 135 -0.34 -14.81 -12.77
CA ASN A 135 -0.32 -15.42 -14.10
C ASN A 135 -0.31 -16.95 -14.04
N SER A 136 -0.44 -17.55 -12.84
CA SER A 136 -0.41 -19.01 -12.66
C SER A 136 -1.77 -19.68 -12.87
N GLY A 137 -2.85 -18.91 -13.05
CA GLY A 137 -4.18 -19.46 -13.29
C GLY A 137 -4.29 -20.17 -14.65
N SER A 138 -5.11 -21.23 -14.69
CA SER A 138 -5.34 -22.07 -15.86
C SER A 138 -6.14 -21.37 -16.95
N GLU A 139 -7.15 -20.60 -16.55
CA GLU A 139 -8.02 -19.88 -17.48
C GLU A 139 -7.35 -18.65 -18.08
N SER A 140 -7.66 -18.34 -19.35
CA SER A 140 -7.19 -17.13 -20.00
C SER A 140 -7.58 -15.88 -19.23
N ASP A 141 -8.77 -15.84 -18.65
CA ASP A 141 -9.34 -14.64 -18.04
C ASP A 141 -8.76 -14.38 -16.64
N SER A 142 -8.13 -15.40 -16.04
CA SER A 142 -7.39 -15.27 -14.78
C SER A 142 -6.07 -14.51 -14.95
N LYS A 143 -5.46 -14.58 -16.14
CA LYS A 143 -4.19 -13.90 -16.45
C LYS A 143 -4.38 -12.40 -16.43
N ILE A 144 -3.38 -11.70 -15.90
CA ILE A 144 -3.52 -10.28 -15.58
C ILE A 144 -3.83 -9.38 -16.79
N TRP A 145 -3.38 -9.75 -17.99
CA TRP A 145 -3.51 -8.92 -19.20
C TRP A 145 -4.81 -9.12 -19.98
N SER A 146 -5.57 -10.15 -19.64
CA SER A 146 -6.85 -10.53 -20.28
C SER A 146 -8.06 -10.25 -19.39
N ARG A 147 -7.85 -9.58 -18.25
CA ARG A 147 -8.93 -9.23 -17.32
C ARG A 147 -9.83 -8.16 -17.90
N HIS A 148 -11.10 -8.19 -17.48
CA HIS A 148 -12.06 -7.18 -17.84
C HIS A 148 -11.65 -5.79 -17.32
N TRP A 149 -12.02 -4.72 -18.05
CA TRP A 149 -11.57 -3.35 -17.76
C TRP A 149 -11.94 -2.84 -16.36
N THR A 150 -13.01 -3.39 -15.77
CA THR A 150 -13.47 -3.08 -14.41
C THR A 150 -12.42 -3.38 -13.35
N PHE A 151 -11.56 -4.38 -13.56
CA PHE A 151 -10.43 -4.69 -12.69
C PHE A 151 -9.44 -3.53 -12.66
N TYR A 152 -8.96 -3.07 -13.82
CA TYR A 152 -7.95 -2.00 -13.89
C TYR A 152 -8.46 -0.70 -13.30
N VAL A 153 -9.67 -0.27 -13.69
CA VAL A 153 -10.28 0.95 -13.16
C VAL A 153 -10.57 0.81 -11.67
N GLY A 154 -11.07 -0.35 -11.24
CA GLY A 154 -11.43 -0.59 -9.85
C GLY A 154 -10.25 -0.57 -8.89
N VAL A 155 -9.12 -1.13 -9.31
CA VAL A 155 -7.90 -1.15 -8.50
C VAL A 155 -7.16 0.19 -8.55
N ALA A 156 -7.17 0.89 -9.68
CA ALA A 156 -6.50 2.19 -9.81
C ALA A 156 -7.23 3.34 -9.11
N LEU A 157 -8.57 3.30 -9.10
CA LEU A 157 -9.40 4.41 -8.61
C LEU A 157 -9.14 4.79 -7.15
N PRO A 158 -8.98 3.86 -6.18
CA PRO A 158 -8.66 4.22 -4.81
C PRO A 158 -7.30 4.92 -4.66
N CYS A 159 -6.30 4.54 -5.46
CA CYS A 159 -4.97 5.16 -5.41
C CYS A 159 -5.03 6.60 -5.94
N VAL A 160 -5.56 6.79 -7.16
CA VAL A 160 -5.66 8.12 -7.79
C VAL A 160 -6.62 9.02 -7.01
N GLY A 161 -7.76 8.49 -6.60
CA GLY A 161 -8.73 9.18 -5.76
C GLY A 161 -8.13 9.56 -4.40
N GLY A 162 -7.33 8.69 -3.80
CA GLY A 162 -6.60 8.93 -2.55
C GLY A 162 -5.68 10.15 -2.65
N ILE A 163 -4.89 10.27 -3.72
CA ILE A 163 -4.04 11.44 -3.96
C ILE A 163 -4.86 12.73 -4.03
N VAL A 164 -5.96 12.72 -4.79
CA VAL A 164 -6.81 13.90 -4.98
C VAL A 164 -7.47 14.30 -3.66
N ILE A 165 -8.10 13.36 -2.96
CA ILE A 165 -8.79 13.59 -1.69
C ILE A 165 -7.79 14.09 -0.65
N ALA A 166 -6.63 13.44 -0.50
CA ALA A 166 -5.60 13.85 0.43
C ALA A 166 -5.09 15.29 0.16
N ASN A 167 -4.94 15.67 -1.11
CA ASN A 167 -4.60 17.05 -1.49
C ASN A 167 -5.68 18.07 -1.13
N VAL A 168 -6.94 17.73 -1.38
CA VAL A 168 -8.08 18.60 -1.04
C VAL A 168 -8.14 18.80 0.48
N PHE A 169 -8.11 17.72 1.26
CA PHE A 169 -8.18 17.78 2.72
C PHE A 169 -6.97 18.51 3.33
N SER A 170 -5.74 18.19 2.89
CA SER A 170 -4.54 18.86 3.38
C SER A 170 -4.51 20.35 3.02
N THR A 171 -5.11 20.74 1.90
CA THR A 171 -5.30 22.14 1.51
C THR A 171 -6.35 22.83 2.38
N MET A 172 -7.48 22.17 2.68
CA MET A 172 -8.52 22.69 3.58
C MET A 172 -7.98 22.91 5.01
N LEU A 173 -7.12 22.00 5.48
CA LEU A 173 -6.42 22.11 6.76
C LEU A 173 -5.26 23.12 6.75
N ARG A 174 -5.01 23.79 5.60
CA ARG A 174 -3.97 24.82 5.42
C ARG A 174 -2.55 24.33 5.76
N LEU A 175 -2.26 23.05 5.53
CA LEU A 175 -0.91 22.51 5.70
C LEU A 175 0.09 23.21 4.75
N ARG A 176 1.37 23.18 5.10
CA ARG A 176 2.44 23.71 4.25
C ARG A 176 2.58 22.84 3.00
N LYS A 177 3.03 23.40 1.88
CA LYS A 177 3.09 22.67 0.60
C LYS A 177 3.87 21.33 0.69
N PRO A 178 5.05 21.25 1.35
CA PRO A 178 5.76 19.97 1.48
C PRO A 178 4.99 18.95 2.33
N GLU A 179 4.26 19.40 3.35
CA GLU A 179 3.41 18.55 4.20
C GLU A 179 2.21 18.00 3.41
N ARG A 180 1.61 18.78 2.51
CA ARG A 180 0.53 18.31 1.62
C ARG A 180 1.00 17.20 0.69
N VAL A 181 2.21 17.36 0.14
CA VAL A 181 2.84 16.33 -0.70
C VAL A 181 3.03 15.05 0.10
N THR A 182 3.57 15.15 1.32
CA THR A 182 3.72 13.99 2.21
C THR A 182 2.39 13.32 2.53
N VAL A 183 1.36 14.07 2.91
CA VAL A 183 0.03 13.51 3.23
C VAL A 183 -0.56 12.78 2.03
N ALA A 184 -0.42 13.34 0.82
CA ALA A 184 -0.90 12.69 -0.39
C ALA A 184 -0.16 11.38 -0.70
N ILE A 185 1.16 11.35 -0.54
CA ILE A 185 1.98 10.14 -0.72
C ILE A 185 1.56 9.07 0.30
N GLU A 186 1.51 9.42 1.59
CA GLU A 186 1.17 8.48 2.67
C GLU A 186 -0.26 7.92 2.55
N CYS A 187 -1.21 8.71 2.04
CA CYS A 187 -2.58 8.23 1.86
C CYS A 187 -2.77 7.31 0.64
N CYS A 188 -1.93 7.43 -0.39
CA CYS A 188 -2.08 6.64 -1.62
C CYS A 188 -1.14 5.44 -1.72
N TYR A 189 0.02 5.50 -1.06
CA TYR A 189 1.04 4.46 -1.13
C TYR A 189 0.81 3.46 -0.01
N GLN A 190 0.24 2.31 -0.34
CA GLN A 190 -0.27 1.34 0.64
C GLN A 190 0.69 0.15 0.78
N ASN A 191 0.59 -0.57 1.89
CA ASN A 191 1.36 -1.80 2.05
C ASN A 191 0.72 -2.99 1.31
N VAL A 192 1.09 -3.17 0.03
CA VAL A 192 0.64 -4.30 -0.81
C VAL A 192 1.09 -5.68 -0.29
N GLY A 193 2.11 -5.73 0.58
CA GLY A 193 2.56 -6.97 1.22
C GLY A 193 1.51 -7.59 2.13
N ILE A 194 0.78 -6.76 2.87
CA ILE A 194 -0.32 -7.22 3.75
C ILE A 194 -1.43 -7.89 2.95
N ALA A 195 -1.83 -7.27 1.84
CA ALA A 195 -2.84 -7.85 0.95
C ALA A 195 -2.37 -9.15 0.27
N THR A 196 -1.07 -9.24 -0.04
CA THR A 196 -0.45 -10.46 -0.57
C THR A 196 -0.50 -11.60 0.44
N SER A 197 -0.12 -11.35 1.69
CA SER A 197 -0.20 -12.35 2.76
C SER A 197 -1.64 -12.83 3.00
N LEU A 198 -2.61 -11.90 2.94
CA LEU A 198 -4.02 -12.25 3.07
C LEU A 198 -4.50 -13.10 1.89
N ALA A 199 -4.16 -12.73 0.66
CA ALA A 199 -4.54 -13.50 -0.52
C ALA A 199 -4.02 -14.94 -0.46
N LEU A 200 -2.75 -15.13 -0.08
CA LEU A 200 -2.12 -16.45 0.10
C LEU A 200 -2.76 -17.29 1.21
N THR A 201 -3.36 -16.65 2.21
CA THR A 201 -3.99 -17.36 3.34
C THR A 201 -5.45 -17.72 3.05
N MET A 202 -6.16 -16.87 2.31
CA MET A 202 -7.61 -16.99 2.13
C MET A 202 -8.03 -17.71 0.84
N PHE A 203 -7.24 -17.62 -0.23
CA PHE A 203 -7.64 -18.10 -1.54
C PHE A 203 -6.74 -19.23 -2.04
N GLN A 204 -7.30 -20.10 -2.87
CA GLN A 204 -6.58 -21.20 -3.52
C GLN A 204 -7.00 -21.28 -5.00
N GLY A 205 -6.18 -21.94 -5.82
CA GLY A 205 -6.48 -22.14 -7.24
C GLY A 205 -6.63 -20.84 -8.02
N GLU A 206 -7.72 -20.71 -8.77
CA GLU A 206 -7.97 -19.56 -9.65
C GLU A 206 -8.30 -18.28 -8.88
N ASP A 207 -9.03 -18.38 -7.77
CA ASP A 207 -9.32 -17.23 -6.91
C ASP A 207 -8.04 -16.62 -6.32
N LEU A 208 -7.03 -17.44 -6.04
CA LEU A 208 -5.73 -16.95 -5.62
C LEU A 208 -5.07 -16.15 -6.74
N SER A 209 -5.11 -16.64 -7.98
CA SER A 209 -4.54 -15.91 -9.11
C SER A 209 -5.25 -14.57 -9.35
N LEU A 210 -6.58 -14.56 -9.24
CA LEU A 210 -7.37 -13.32 -9.29
C LEU A 210 -6.96 -12.35 -8.19
N ALA A 211 -7.03 -12.79 -6.92
CA ALA A 211 -6.66 -12.00 -5.75
C ALA A 211 -5.26 -11.41 -5.86
N MET A 212 -4.26 -12.21 -6.26
CA MET A 212 -2.86 -11.81 -6.38
C MET A 212 -2.61 -10.74 -7.44
N GLY A 213 -3.48 -10.63 -8.45
CA GLY A 213 -3.39 -9.55 -9.43
C GLY A 213 -3.67 -8.17 -8.83
N VAL A 214 -4.44 -8.09 -7.74
CA VAL A 214 -4.72 -6.83 -7.06
C VAL A 214 -3.47 -6.18 -6.46
N PRO A 215 -2.71 -6.82 -5.54
CA PRO A 215 -1.51 -6.20 -4.96
C PRO A 215 -0.44 -5.93 -6.02
N PHE A 216 -0.32 -6.77 -7.04
CA PHE A 216 0.60 -6.50 -8.15
C PHE A 216 0.21 -5.24 -8.92
N TYR A 217 -1.03 -5.19 -9.44
CA TYR A 217 -1.46 -4.06 -10.26
C TYR A 217 -1.57 -2.78 -9.45
N TYR A 218 -2.05 -2.84 -8.20
CA TYR A 218 -2.05 -1.71 -7.28
C TYR A 218 -0.63 -1.21 -7.02
N GLY A 219 0.33 -2.10 -6.78
CA GLY A 219 1.75 -1.75 -6.60
C GLY A 219 2.34 -1.00 -7.81
N VAL A 220 1.97 -1.40 -9.03
CA VAL A 220 2.36 -0.68 -10.25
C VAL A 220 1.67 0.69 -10.30
N VAL A 221 0.37 0.75 -10.03
CA VAL A 221 -0.39 2.01 -10.08
C VAL A 221 0.11 3.00 -9.03
N GLU A 222 0.34 2.59 -7.79
CA GLU A 222 0.82 3.49 -6.74
C GLU A 222 2.22 4.02 -7.04
N ALA A 223 3.12 3.20 -7.60
CA ALA A 223 4.45 3.64 -8.00
C ALA A 223 4.39 4.68 -9.13
N VAL A 224 3.59 4.42 -10.16
CA VAL A 224 3.43 5.32 -11.31
C VAL A 224 2.69 6.60 -10.93
N ALA A 225 1.54 6.49 -10.26
CA ALA A 225 0.71 7.62 -9.86
C ALA A 225 1.44 8.54 -8.87
N THR A 226 2.12 7.96 -7.88
CA THR A 226 2.94 8.72 -6.94
C THR A 226 4.11 9.37 -7.66
N GLY A 227 4.81 8.65 -8.54
CA GLY A 227 5.92 9.20 -9.31
C GLY A 227 5.51 10.41 -10.15
N ILE A 228 4.41 10.31 -10.90
CA ILE A 228 3.85 11.42 -11.67
C ILE A 228 3.45 12.58 -10.75
N TYR A 229 2.71 12.29 -9.69
CA TYR A 229 2.23 13.31 -8.75
C TYR A 229 3.38 14.11 -8.13
N VAL A 230 4.42 13.42 -7.64
CA VAL A 230 5.54 14.07 -6.97
C VAL A 230 6.41 14.86 -7.96
N LEU A 231 6.58 14.38 -9.19
CA LEU A 231 7.24 15.14 -10.26
C LEU A 231 6.50 16.46 -10.56
N LEU A 232 5.17 16.40 -10.65
CA LEU A 232 4.34 17.59 -10.85
C LEU A 232 4.41 18.54 -9.65
N ALA A 233 4.34 18.00 -8.42
CA ALA A 233 4.43 18.79 -7.19
C ALA A 233 5.79 19.48 -7.04
N TRP A 234 6.88 18.78 -7.37
CA TRP A 234 8.23 19.37 -7.39
C TRP A 234 8.32 20.51 -8.42
N LYS A 235 7.84 20.30 -9.66
CA LYS A 235 7.84 21.36 -10.69
C LYS A 235 6.94 22.53 -10.34
N ALA A 236 5.87 22.31 -9.59
CA ALA A 236 5.00 23.36 -9.06
C ALA A 236 5.60 24.12 -7.85
N GLY A 237 6.79 23.74 -7.37
CA GLY A 237 7.44 24.35 -6.22
C GLY A 237 6.72 24.05 -4.90
N TRP A 238 6.17 22.84 -4.78
CA TRP A 238 5.50 22.39 -3.55
C TRP A 238 6.43 21.61 -2.62
N THR A 239 7.57 21.14 -3.13
CA THR A 239 8.61 20.49 -2.33
C THR A 239 9.70 21.47 -1.89
N LYS A 240 10.59 21.05 -1.00
CA LYS A 240 11.73 21.87 -0.55
C LYS A 240 12.84 21.98 -1.61
N ALA A 241 12.87 21.05 -2.57
CA ALA A 241 13.83 21.07 -3.66
C ALA A 241 13.51 22.18 -4.69
N PRO A 242 14.52 22.90 -5.21
CA PRO A 242 14.29 23.96 -6.20
C PRO A 242 13.72 23.40 -7.52
N ALA A 243 12.65 24.03 -8.03
CA ALA A 243 11.94 23.58 -9.24
C ALA A 243 12.80 23.65 -10.53
N ASN A 244 13.78 24.55 -10.54
CA ASN A 244 14.70 24.79 -11.66
C ASN A 244 15.92 23.86 -11.65
N ALA A 245 16.12 23.07 -10.58
CA ALA A 245 17.22 22.12 -10.57
C ALA A 245 16.99 20.99 -11.59
N PRO A 246 18.06 20.43 -12.17
CA PRO A 246 17.95 19.23 -12.96
C PRO A 246 17.58 18.04 -12.08
N ILE A 247 16.83 17.08 -12.63
CA ILE A 247 16.29 15.95 -11.86
C ILE A 247 17.38 15.10 -11.21
N TRP A 248 18.53 14.91 -11.87
CA TRP A 248 19.65 14.18 -11.28
C TRP A 248 20.15 14.86 -10.01
N LEU A 249 20.19 16.20 -9.96
CA LEU A 249 20.62 16.90 -8.77
C LEU A 249 19.64 16.67 -7.62
N VAL A 250 18.33 16.69 -7.90
CA VAL A 250 17.31 16.42 -6.88
C VAL A 250 17.38 14.98 -6.36
N LEU A 251 17.66 14.00 -7.22
CA LEU A 251 17.79 12.59 -6.82
C LEU A 251 19.02 12.32 -5.94
N TRP A 252 20.09 13.10 -6.10
CA TRP A 252 21.38 12.90 -5.41
C TRP A 252 21.63 13.86 -4.25
N THR A 253 20.82 14.90 -4.09
CA THR A 253 21.01 15.95 -3.06
C THR A 253 19.84 15.94 -2.09
N SER A 254 20.10 15.61 -0.81
CA SER A 254 19.17 15.91 0.27
C SER A 254 19.29 17.40 0.63
N TYR A 255 18.17 18.11 0.56
CA TYR A 255 18.02 19.52 0.91
C TYR A 255 17.49 19.70 2.34
#